data_AF-A0A3M7D623-F1
#
_entry.id   AF-A0A3M7D623-F1
#
_cell.length_a   1.000
_cell.length_b   1.000
_cell.length_c   1.000
_cell.angle_alpha   90.00
_cell.angle_beta   90.00
_cell.angle_gamma   90.00
#
_symmetry.space_group_name_H-M   'P 1'
#
loop_
_entity.id
_entity.type
_entity.pdbx_description
1 polymer ?
#
loop_
_entity_poly.entity_id
_entity_poly.type
_entity_poly.pdbx_seq_one_letter_code
_entity_poly.pdbx_strand_id
1 'polypeptide(L)'
;MKNGLKTLTMAMGNLYTENSRKPLRSAKRSKFKSWSRYMKGASWIFAQHACQGRRAIVLTNAPPDVYSKRKHSSYREIEEPILKGFEAGQRTNQIDYVHPHIPGAAGFRYQVWPKDWSAEWFGFLECIAIKDIVRRFVQRTRVRRLEKVEEAESVSIMGHQRSTFFATVVEKSNRIVQEKNLTKVHNVEMQQLAAQQATQDRKIGKGLKLEQEQQAAQDKRAAKRLKLEKEQQAARAR
;
A
#
# COMPACT_ATOMS: atom_id res chain seq x y z
N MET A 1 -15.96 -2.55 -23.52
CA MET A 1 -16.12 -1.28 -22.76
C MET A 1 -16.77 -1.64 -21.44
N LYS A 2 -16.17 -1.36 -20.26
CA LYS A 2 -16.72 -1.90 -19.00
C LYS A 2 -17.25 -0.86 -18.00
N ASN A 3 -16.96 0.44 -18.13
CA ASN A 3 -17.17 1.38 -17.02
C ASN A 3 -17.86 2.72 -17.36
N GLY A 4 -18.28 2.98 -18.61
CA GLY A 4 -18.91 4.26 -19.01
C GLY A 4 -18.01 5.52 -18.93
N LEU A 5 -16.73 5.36 -18.55
CA LEU A 5 -15.77 6.46 -18.43
C LEU A 5 -15.18 6.85 -19.78
N LYS A 6 -15.08 8.16 -20.03
CA LYS A 6 -14.41 8.73 -21.20
C LYS A 6 -12.90 8.72 -20.97
N THR A 7 -12.16 8.06 -21.85
CA THR A 7 -10.68 8.00 -21.80
C THR A 7 -10.06 8.82 -22.93
N LEU A 8 -8.80 9.23 -22.79
CA LEU A 8 -8.06 9.92 -23.84
C LEU A 8 -8.08 9.13 -25.17
N THR A 9 -7.92 7.80 -25.09
CA THR A 9 -8.00 6.91 -26.25
C THR A 9 -9.35 7.02 -26.98
N MET A 10 -10.45 7.15 -26.22
CA MET A 10 -11.77 7.36 -26.82
C MET A 10 -11.90 8.74 -27.46
N ALA A 11 -11.37 9.78 -26.82
CA ALA A 11 -11.40 11.14 -27.37
C ALA A 11 -10.61 11.26 -28.69
N MET A 12 -9.50 10.53 -28.81
CA MET A 12 -8.70 10.49 -30.04
C MET A 12 -9.32 9.64 -31.16
N GLY A 13 -10.22 8.71 -30.84
CA GLY A 13 -10.93 7.89 -31.81
C GLY A 13 -10.01 7.16 -32.81
N ASN A 14 -10.33 7.29 -34.10
CA ASN A 14 -9.62 6.60 -35.19
C ASN A 14 -8.14 6.95 -35.27
N LEU A 15 -7.77 8.18 -34.90
CA LEU A 15 -6.39 8.67 -34.94
C LEU A 15 -5.45 7.84 -34.06
N TYR A 16 -5.95 7.31 -32.94
CA TYR A 16 -5.19 6.39 -32.10
C TYR A 16 -5.06 5.01 -32.74
N THR A 17 -6.16 4.47 -33.29
CA THR A 17 -6.20 3.11 -33.86
C THR A 17 -5.36 2.96 -35.13
N GLU A 18 -5.27 3.99 -35.95
CA GLU A 18 -4.46 3.99 -37.18
C GLU A 18 -2.96 4.02 -36.90
N ASN A 19 -2.56 4.64 -35.79
CA ASN A 19 -1.17 4.70 -35.36
C ASN A 19 -0.76 3.49 -34.51
N SER A 20 -1.69 2.81 -33.83
CA SER A 20 -1.42 1.59 -33.06
C SER A 20 -1.31 0.31 -33.90
N ARG A 21 -1.97 0.27 -35.07
CA ARG A 21 -1.96 -0.88 -35.99
C ARG A 21 -0.71 -1.02 -36.84
N LYS A 22 0.17 0.00 -36.89
CA LYS A 22 1.37 -0.05 -37.73
C LYS A 22 2.51 -0.75 -36.99
N PRO A 23 3.14 -1.80 -37.56
CA PRO A 23 4.21 -2.53 -36.89
C PRO A 23 5.34 -1.58 -36.49
N LEU A 24 5.78 -1.66 -35.24
CA LEU A 24 6.88 -0.85 -34.68
C LEU A 24 8.19 -0.94 -35.48
N ARG A 25 8.33 -1.94 -36.37
CA ARG A 25 9.56 -2.25 -37.09
C ARG A 25 9.79 -1.44 -38.37
N SER A 26 8.81 -0.69 -38.89
CA SER A 26 8.94 0.05 -40.17
C SER A 26 8.70 1.56 -40.10
N ALA A 27 8.31 2.10 -38.94
CA ALA A 27 8.14 3.54 -38.79
C ALA A 27 9.50 4.24 -38.62
N LYS A 28 9.80 5.22 -39.49
CA LYS A 28 11.01 6.07 -39.35
C LYS A 28 11.10 6.64 -37.93
N ARG A 29 12.29 6.66 -37.33
CA ARG A 29 12.56 7.20 -35.96
C ARG A 29 11.98 8.60 -35.73
N SER A 30 11.92 9.43 -36.78
CA SER A 30 11.28 10.76 -36.78
C SER A 30 9.77 10.69 -36.47
N LYS A 31 9.06 9.73 -37.05
CA LYS A 31 7.62 9.51 -36.84
C LYS A 31 7.28 9.13 -35.40
N PHE A 32 8.16 8.39 -34.73
CA PHE A 32 7.99 8.08 -33.30
C PHE A 32 8.14 9.31 -32.42
N LYS A 33 9.05 10.22 -32.75
CA LYS A 33 9.21 11.49 -32.01
C LYS A 33 8.00 12.41 -32.19
N SER A 34 7.48 12.54 -33.42
CA SER A 34 6.29 13.36 -33.68
C SER A 34 5.05 12.78 -33.00
N TRP A 35 4.86 11.46 -33.05
CA TRP A 35 3.77 10.79 -32.34
C TRP A 35 3.88 10.97 -30.81
N SER A 36 5.08 10.83 -30.25
CA SER A 36 5.30 11.06 -28.81
C SER A 36 4.97 12.50 -28.40
N ARG A 37 5.41 13.50 -29.18
CA ARG A 37 5.05 14.91 -28.94
C ARG A 37 3.54 15.14 -29.05
N TYR A 38 2.91 14.57 -30.07
CA TYR A 38 1.46 14.61 -30.23
C TYR A 38 0.75 14.03 -29.00
N MET A 39 1.15 12.83 -28.57
CA MET A 39 0.58 12.16 -27.40
C MET A 39 0.74 13.00 -26.13
N LYS A 40 1.90 13.62 -25.92
CA LYS A 40 2.13 14.53 -24.78
C LYS A 40 1.19 15.73 -24.81
N GLY A 41 1.04 16.38 -25.97
CA GLY A 41 0.11 17.50 -26.14
C GLY A 41 -1.35 17.11 -25.95
N ALA A 42 -1.78 15.97 -26.53
CA ALA A 42 -3.13 15.45 -26.36
C ALA A 42 -3.42 15.10 -24.88
N SER A 43 -2.44 14.55 -24.17
CA SER A 43 -2.54 14.25 -22.73
C SER A 43 -2.70 15.53 -21.92
N TRP A 44 -1.95 16.59 -22.24
CA TRP A 44 -2.06 17.90 -21.59
C TRP A 44 -3.47 18.50 -21.73
N ILE A 45 -4.01 18.56 -22.96
CA ILE A 45 -5.35 19.09 -23.22
C ILE A 45 -6.43 18.26 -22.50
N PHE A 46 -6.28 16.93 -22.54
CA PHE A 46 -7.23 16.04 -21.88
C PHE A 46 -7.23 16.20 -20.37
N ALA A 47 -6.05 16.30 -19.74
CA ALA A 47 -5.92 16.55 -18.32
C ALA A 47 -6.56 17.88 -17.93
N GLN A 48 -6.30 18.96 -18.70
CA GLN A 48 -6.92 20.26 -18.45
C GLN A 48 -8.46 20.19 -18.50
N HIS A 49 -9.02 19.45 -19.46
CA HIS A 49 -10.46 19.25 -19.55
C HIS A 49 -11.01 18.40 -18.38
N ALA A 50 -10.24 17.41 -17.92
CA ALA A 50 -10.58 16.61 -16.75
C ALA A 50 -10.55 17.43 -15.43
N CYS A 51 -9.75 18.50 -15.36
CA CYS A 51 -9.56 19.35 -14.18
C CYS A 51 -10.70 20.31 -13.82
N GLN A 52 -11.77 20.38 -14.60
CA GLN A 52 -12.82 21.40 -14.46
C GLN A 52 -13.76 21.14 -13.26
N GLY A 53 -13.22 21.12 -12.03
CA GLY A 53 -13.98 20.97 -10.78
C GLY A 53 -14.59 19.59 -10.55
N ARG A 54 -14.10 18.56 -11.26
CA ARG A 54 -14.62 17.19 -11.21
C ARG A 54 -13.64 16.23 -10.51
N ARG A 55 -14.12 15.01 -10.28
CA ARG A 55 -13.32 13.86 -9.86
C ARG A 55 -12.63 13.25 -11.08
N ALA A 56 -11.33 13.04 -10.99
CA ALA A 56 -10.56 12.29 -11.99
C ALA A 56 -10.39 10.83 -11.54
N ILE A 57 -10.53 9.90 -12.48
CA ILE A 57 -10.31 8.47 -12.26
C ILE A 57 -9.12 8.04 -13.10
N VAL A 58 -8.12 7.46 -12.46
CA VAL A 58 -6.89 7.03 -13.11
C VAL A 58 -6.81 5.52 -13.06
N LEU A 59 -6.63 4.94 -14.25
CA LEU A 59 -6.45 3.50 -14.40
C LEU A 59 -4.96 3.19 -14.23
N THR A 60 -4.62 2.48 -13.16
CA THR A 60 -3.24 2.20 -12.79
C THR A 60 -3.01 0.70 -12.58
N ASN A 61 -1.74 0.30 -12.59
CA ASN A 61 -1.36 -1.03 -12.11
C ASN A 61 -1.59 -1.11 -10.61
N ALA A 62 -1.68 -2.33 -10.10
CA ALA A 62 -1.82 -2.57 -8.68
C ALA A 62 -0.56 -2.16 -7.90
N PRO A 63 -0.70 -1.58 -6.70
CA PRO A 63 0.38 -1.48 -5.74
C PRO A 63 1.11 -2.83 -5.53
N PRO A 64 2.44 -2.82 -5.35
CA PRO A 64 3.30 -1.65 -5.12
C PRO A 64 3.70 -0.88 -6.39
N ASP A 65 3.67 -1.51 -7.56
CA ASP A 65 4.13 -0.95 -8.83
C ASP A 65 3.00 -0.21 -9.57
N VAL A 66 2.42 0.81 -8.92
CA VAL A 66 1.24 1.56 -9.45
C VAL A 66 1.54 2.22 -10.79
N TYR A 67 2.75 2.76 -10.93
CA TYR A 67 3.21 3.43 -12.13
C TYR A 67 4.02 2.49 -13.01
N SER A 68 4.05 2.80 -14.30
CA SER A 68 5.00 2.15 -15.20
C SER A 68 6.44 2.39 -14.73
N LYS A 69 7.29 1.36 -14.80
CA LYS A 69 8.75 1.46 -14.56
C LYS A 69 9.47 2.34 -15.59
N ARG A 70 8.76 2.83 -16.60
CA ARG A 70 9.29 3.77 -17.59
C ARG A 70 9.61 5.11 -16.93
N LYS A 71 10.81 5.62 -17.20
CA LYS A 71 11.32 6.89 -16.66
C LYS A 71 10.42 8.10 -16.98
N HIS A 72 9.80 8.10 -18.17
CA HIS A 72 9.00 9.22 -18.69
C HIS A 72 7.55 8.79 -18.91
N SER A 73 6.76 8.71 -17.83
CA SER A 73 5.33 8.43 -17.91
C SER A 73 4.57 9.73 -18.20
N SER A 74 3.77 9.77 -19.29
CA SER A 74 2.93 10.93 -19.62
C SER A 74 2.03 11.34 -18.46
N TYR A 75 1.49 10.36 -17.72
CA TYR A 75 0.69 10.63 -16.54
C TYR A 75 1.48 11.38 -15.47
N ARG A 76 2.66 10.89 -15.08
CA ARG A 76 3.44 11.49 -13.97
C ARG A 76 4.03 12.85 -14.31
N GLU A 77 4.47 13.03 -15.55
CA GLU A 77 5.15 14.26 -15.99
C GLU A 77 4.17 15.37 -16.38
N ILE A 78 2.99 15.01 -16.89
CA ILE A 78 2.09 15.98 -17.54
C ILE A 78 0.72 15.95 -16.86
N GLU A 79 0.03 14.80 -16.89
CA GLU A 79 -1.37 14.76 -16.47
C GLU A 79 -1.54 14.99 -14.96
N GLU A 80 -0.73 14.32 -14.13
CA GLU A 80 -0.84 14.36 -12.66
C GLU A 80 -0.59 15.77 -12.09
N PRO A 81 0.44 16.53 -12.50
CA PRO A 81 0.60 17.93 -12.07
C PRO A 81 -0.60 18.81 -12.43
N ILE A 82 -1.15 18.65 -13.64
CA ILE A 82 -2.32 19.41 -14.10
C ILE A 82 -3.55 19.05 -13.26
N LEU A 83 -3.79 17.75 -13.02
CA LEU A 83 -4.89 17.26 -12.18
C LEU A 83 -4.82 17.80 -10.75
N LYS A 84 -3.62 17.89 -10.18
CA LYS A 84 -3.38 18.46 -8.85
C LYS A 84 -3.48 19.98 -8.81
N GLY A 85 -3.46 20.65 -9.96
CA GLY A 85 -3.66 22.09 -10.10
C GLY A 85 -2.36 22.92 -10.12
N PHE A 86 -1.20 22.32 -10.42
CA PHE A 86 0.08 23.05 -10.44
C PHE A 86 0.23 24.05 -11.60
N GLU A 87 -0.45 23.86 -12.73
CA GLU A 87 -0.22 24.66 -13.95
C GLU A 87 -1.35 25.62 -14.36
N ALA A 88 -2.60 25.43 -13.91
CA ALA A 88 -3.75 26.05 -14.58
C ALA A 88 -4.75 26.81 -13.68
N GLY A 89 -4.51 26.94 -12.36
CA GLY A 89 -5.46 27.55 -11.41
C GLY A 89 -6.81 26.81 -11.25
N GLN A 90 -7.11 25.88 -12.15
CA GLN A 90 -8.17 24.88 -12.05
C GLN A 90 -7.59 23.59 -11.50
N ARG A 91 -8.28 23.00 -10.51
CA ARG A 91 -7.88 21.74 -9.88
C ARG A 91 -9.02 20.75 -9.90
N THR A 92 -8.66 19.48 -10.03
CA THR A 92 -9.61 18.42 -9.67
C THR A 92 -9.92 18.48 -8.18
N ASN A 93 -11.13 18.10 -7.81
CA ASN A 93 -11.50 18.00 -6.40
C ASN A 93 -10.91 16.72 -5.76
N GLN A 94 -10.73 15.67 -6.57
CA GLN A 94 -10.39 14.34 -6.11
C GLN A 94 -9.76 13.52 -7.24
N ILE A 95 -8.71 12.75 -6.92
CA ILE A 95 -8.13 11.74 -7.82
C ILE A 95 -8.31 10.36 -7.19
N ASP A 96 -9.00 9.47 -7.90
CA ASP A 96 -9.24 8.09 -7.50
C ASP A 96 -8.45 7.11 -8.39
N TYR A 97 -7.82 6.11 -7.80
CA TYR A 97 -7.15 5.03 -8.51
C TYR A 97 -8.06 3.81 -8.62
N VAL A 98 -7.99 3.16 -9.79
CA VAL A 98 -8.73 1.94 -10.10
C VAL A 98 -7.79 0.96 -10.79
N HIS A 99 -7.90 -0.31 -10.40
CA HIS A 99 -7.06 -1.40 -10.91
C HIS A 99 -7.88 -2.41 -11.73
N PRO A 100 -8.22 -2.09 -12.99
CA PRO A 100 -9.13 -2.91 -13.80
C PRO A 100 -8.54 -4.29 -14.15
N HIS A 101 -7.21 -4.45 -14.08
CA HIS A 101 -6.54 -5.70 -14.41
C HIS A 101 -6.54 -6.73 -13.28
N ILE A 102 -6.98 -6.36 -12.07
CA ILE A 102 -7.12 -7.32 -10.97
C ILE A 102 -8.56 -7.89 -10.97
N PRO A 103 -8.72 -9.21 -11.11
CA PRO A 103 -10.01 -9.86 -10.96
C PRO A 103 -10.64 -9.54 -9.59
N GLY A 104 -11.89 -9.10 -9.59
CA GLY A 104 -12.60 -8.71 -8.36
C GLY A 104 -12.33 -7.28 -7.85
N ALA A 105 -11.30 -6.61 -8.36
CA ALA A 105 -10.97 -5.23 -8.00
C ALA A 105 -11.41 -4.17 -9.04
N ALA A 106 -12.02 -4.60 -10.15
CA ALA A 106 -12.41 -3.68 -11.23
C ALA A 106 -13.38 -2.57 -10.81
N GLY A 107 -14.15 -2.80 -9.74
CA GLY A 107 -15.04 -1.81 -9.13
C GLY A 107 -14.45 -1.09 -7.91
N PHE A 108 -13.32 -1.57 -7.37
CA PHE A 108 -12.68 -0.96 -6.22
C PHE A 108 -11.95 0.31 -6.66
N ARG A 109 -12.20 1.39 -5.93
CA ARG A 109 -11.53 2.67 -6.10
C ARG A 109 -11.13 3.21 -4.74
N TYR A 110 -9.98 3.83 -4.68
CA TYR A 110 -9.53 4.53 -3.48
C TYR A 110 -8.94 5.86 -3.89
N GLN A 111 -9.12 6.85 -3.02
CA GLN A 111 -8.66 8.19 -3.26
C GLN A 111 -7.16 8.30 -2.99
N VAL A 112 -6.44 9.02 -3.85
CA VAL A 112 -4.99 9.27 -3.71
C VAL A 112 -4.68 10.75 -3.54
N TRP A 113 -5.60 11.63 -3.95
CA TRP A 113 -5.49 13.07 -3.78
C TRP A 113 -6.87 13.69 -3.52
N PRO A 114 -7.00 14.69 -2.62
CA PRO A 114 -5.96 15.28 -1.75
C PRO A 114 -5.55 14.40 -0.56
N LYS A 115 -6.45 13.55 -0.07
CA LYS A 115 -6.17 12.55 0.96
C LYS A 115 -5.78 11.23 0.33
N ASP A 116 -4.67 10.64 0.78
CA ASP A 116 -4.17 9.36 0.29
C ASP A 116 -4.71 8.20 1.15
N TRP A 117 -5.49 7.33 0.51
CA TRP A 117 -6.08 6.13 1.07
C TRP A 117 -5.52 4.86 0.43
N SER A 118 -4.31 4.93 -0.14
CA SER A 118 -3.61 3.75 -0.69
C SER A 118 -3.45 2.62 0.33
N ALA A 119 -3.52 2.90 1.64
CA ALA A 119 -3.54 1.88 2.68
C ALA A 119 -4.77 0.95 2.60
N GLU A 120 -5.95 1.48 2.21
CA GLU A 120 -7.19 0.71 2.11
C GLU A 120 -7.11 -0.38 1.04
N TRP A 121 -6.30 -0.15 0.00
CA TRP A 121 -6.04 -1.14 -1.04
C TRP A 121 -5.41 -2.42 -0.47
N PHE A 122 -4.46 -2.30 0.45
CA PHE A 122 -3.80 -3.47 1.04
C PHE A 122 -4.77 -4.31 1.86
N GLY A 123 -5.62 -3.68 2.67
CA GLY A 123 -6.68 -4.39 3.41
C GLY A 123 -7.71 -5.06 2.49
N PHE A 124 -8.07 -4.40 1.38
CA PHE A 124 -8.96 -4.97 0.37
C PHE A 124 -8.34 -6.18 -0.34
N LEU A 125 -7.05 -6.12 -0.70
CA LEU A 125 -6.34 -7.24 -1.31
C LEU A 125 -6.23 -8.44 -0.38
N GLU A 126 -5.94 -8.23 0.90
CA GLU A 126 -5.94 -9.31 1.89
C GLU A 126 -7.31 -9.99 1.94
N CYS A 127 -8.39 -9.21 1.93
CA CYS A 127 -9.75 -9.75 1.87
C CYS A 127 -10.02 -10.57 0.60
N ILE A 128 -9.56 -10.11 -0.57
CA ILE A 128 -9.67 -10.88 -1.83
C ILE A 128 -8.86 -12.16 -1.75
N ALA A 129 -7.60 -12.09 -1.33
CA ALA A 129 -6.71 -13.24 -1.26
C ALA A 129 -7.26 -14.32 -0.32
N ILE A 130 -7.77 -13.91 0.85
CA ILE A 130 -8.42 -14.81 1.80
C ILE A 130 -9.67 -15.44 1.17
N LYS A 131 -10.54 -14.65 0.52
CA LYS A 131 -11.73 -15.17 -0.17
C LYS A 131 -11.37 -16.16 -1.28
N ASP A 132 -10.31 -15.90 -2.04
CA ASP A 132 -9.85 -16.81 -3.10
C ASP A 132 -9.24 -18.10 -2.54
N ILE A 133 -8.54 -18.04 -1.41
CA ILE A 133 -8.04 -19.23 -0.69
C ILE A 133 -9.21 -20.07 -0.19
N VAL A 134 -10.18 -19.44 0.49
CA VAL A 134 -11.39 -20.12 1.00
C VAL A 134 -12.20 -20.70 -0.16
N ARG A 135 -12.41 -19.95 -1.25
CA ARG A 135 -13.12 -20.43 -2.45
C ARG A 135 -12.41 -21.65 -3.05
N ARG A 136 -11.09 -21.59 -3.24
CA ARG A 136 -10.30 -22.72 -3.76
C ARG A 136 -10.42 -23.94 -2.84
N PHE A 137 -10.40 -23.73 -1.53
CA PHE A 137 -10.58 -24.81 -0.57
C PHE A 137 -11.97 -25.46 -0.67
N VAL A 138 -13.04 -24.65 -0.70
CA VAL A 138 -14.43 -25.13 -0.85
C VAL A 138 -14.67 -25.82 -2.20
N GLN A 139 -14.11 -25.28 -3.29
CA GLN A 139 -14.19 -25.93 -4.60
C GLN A 139 -13.47 -27.28 -4.60
N ARG A 140 -12.29 -27.34 -3.99
CA ARG A 140 -11.52 -28.60 -3.89
C ARG A 140 -12.21 -29.64 -3.02
N THR A 141 -12.91 -29.24 -1.95
CA THR A 141 -13.71 -30.18 -1.14
C THR A 141 -14.99 -30.62 -1.85
N ARG A 142 -15.59 -29.77 -2.70
CA ARG A 142 -16.73 -30.15 -3.55
C ARG A 142 -16.35 -31.12 -4.66
N VAL A 143 -15.25 -30.86 -5.40
CA VAL A 143 -14.75 -31.77 -6.44
C VAL A 143 -14.41 -33.12 -5.85
N ARG A 144 -13.69 -33.15 -4.72
CA ARG A 144 -13.38 -34.40 -4.00
C ARG A 144 -14.61 -35.15 -3.48
N ARG A 145 -15.74 -34.48 -3.26
CA ARG A 145 -17.00 -35.13 -2.87
C ARG A 145 -17.74 -35.70 -4.08
N LEU A 146 -17.69 -35.04 -5.24
CA LEU A 146 -18.30 -35.53 -6.48
C LEU A 146 -17.50 -36.68 -7.10
N GLU A 147 -16.17 -36.56 -7.12
CA GLU A 147 -15.26 -37.64 -7.54
C GLU A 147 -15.42 -38.86 -6.64
N LYS A 148 -15.57 -38.68 -5.32
CA LYS A 148 -15.91 -39.78 -4.40
C LYS A 148 -17.30 -40.39 -4.61
N VAL A 149 -18.22 -39.71 -5.29
CA VAL A 149 -19.55 -40.26 -5.62
C VAL A 149 -19.46 -41.07 -6.92
N GLU A 150 -18.75 -40.59 -7.94
CA GLU A 150 -18.45 -41.35 -9.17
C GLU A 150 -17.58 -42.60 -8.89
N GLU A 151 -16.59 -42.48 -8.02
CA GLU A 151 -15.69 -43.57 -7.64
C GLU A 151 -16.37 -44.56 -6.67
N ALA A 152 -17.41 -44.12 -5.95
CA ALA A 152 -18.23 -45.02 -5.11
C ALA A 152 -19.27 -45.81 -5.90
N GLU A 153 -19.65 -45.39 -7.12
CA GLU A 153 -20.47 -46.19 -8.04
C GLU A 153 -19.65 -47.30 -8.74
N SER A 154 -18.31 -47.16 -8.83
CA SER A 154 -17.43 -48.13 -9.50
C SER A 154 -16.67 -49.09 -8.57
N VAL A 155 -16.71 -48.90 -7.25
CA VAL A 155 -16.03 -49.77 -6.28
C VAL A 155 -16.94 -50.10 -5.11
N SER A 156 -18.09 -50.71 -5.40
CA SER A 156 -18.69 -51.67 -4.48
C SER A 156 -18.11 -53.04 -4.80
N ILE A 157 -16.97 -53.37 -4.19
CA ILE A 157 -16.64 -54.72 -3.69
C ILE A 157 -15.35 -54.61 -2.87
N MET A 158 -15.47 -55.05 -1.61
CA MET A 158 -14.43 -55.41 -0.65
C MET A 158 -13.75 -54.24 0.07
N GLY A 159 -14.26 -54.03 1.29
CA GLY A 159 -13.70 -53.13 2.27
C GLY A 159 -12.42 -53.65 2.93
N HIS A 160 -12.05 -52.91 3.98
CA HIS A 160 -11.01 -53.21 4.96
C HIS A 160 -9.64 -52.53 4.78
N GLN A 161 -9.60 -51.22 4.49
CA GLN A 161 -8.45 -50.36 4.87
C GLN A 161 -8.88 -48.92 5.24
N ARG A 162 -9.92 -48.76 6.07
CA ARG A 162 -10.44 -47.42 6.44
C ARG A 162 -9.97 -46.89 7.80
N SER A 163 -9.15 -47.62 8.56
CA SER A 163 -8.82 -47.27 9.95
C SER A 163 -7.48 -46.52 10.12
N THR A 164 -6.46 -46.82 9.33
CA THR A 164 -5.09 -46.28 9.52
C THR A 164 -4.86 -44.87 8.96
N PHE A 165 -5.70 -44.39 8.02
CA PHE A 165 -5.51 -43.08 7.39
C PHE A 165 -6.01 -41.89 8.23
N PHE A 166 -7.02 -42.10 9.09
CA PHE A 166 -7.54 -41.03 9.96
C PHE A 166 -6.60 -40.68 11.12
N ALA A 167 -5.86 -41.65 11.67
CA ALA A 167 -4.90 -41.42 12.74
C ALA A 167 -3.75 -40.49 12.31
N THR A 168 -3.21 -40.68 11.10
CA THR A 168 -2.07 -39.90 10.59
C THR A 168 -2.44 -38.47 10.16
N VAL A 169 -3.69 -38.22 9.76
CA VAL A 169 -4.18 -36.88 9.41
C VAL A 169 -4.46 -36.04 10.67
N VAL A 170 -4.93 -36.67 11.75
CA VAL A 170 -5.13 -35.99 13.05
C VAL A 170 -3.80 -35.61 13.69
N GLU A 171 -2.79 -36.48 13.66
CA GLU A 171 -1.44 -36.15 14.17
C GLU A 171 -0.75 -35.01 13.41
N LYS A 172 -0.86 -35.00 12.06
CA LYS A 172 -0.32 -33.92 11.24
C LYS A 172 -1.04 -32.59 11.49
N SER A 173 -2.34 -32.63 11.75
CA SER A 173 -3.13 -31.43 12.06
C SER A 173 -2.78 -30.88 13.44
N ASN A 174 -2.55 -31.74 14.43
CA ASN A 174 -2.14 -31.34 15.78
C ASN A 174 -0.72 -30.74 15.82
N ARG A 175 0.22 -31.25 15.00
CA ARG A 175 1.56 -30.65 14.84
C ARG A 175 1.51 -29.24 14.27
N ILE A 176 0.69 -28.99 13.24
CA ILE A 176 0.56 -27.66 12.62
C ILE A 176 -0.10 -26.65 13.58
N VAL A 177 -1.01 -27.11 14.44
CA VAL A 177 -1.62 -26.27 15.48
C VAL A 177 -0.61 -25.94 16.59
N GLN A 178 0.22 -26.90 17.01
CA GLN A 178 1.29 -26.65 17.99
C GLN A 178 2.34 -25.65 17.48
N GLU A 179 2.77 -25.77 16.22
CA GLU A 179 3.77 -24.89 15.62
C GLU A 179 3.28 -23.44 15.54
N LYS A 180 2.03 -23.23 15.12
CA LYS A 180 1.39 -21.90 15.08
C LYS A 180 1.17 -21.29 16.47
N ASN A 181 0.91 -22.13 17.46
CA ASN A 181 0.79 -21.68 18.85
C ASN A 181 2.16 -21.26 19.40
N LEU A 182 3.24 -21.98 19.10
CA LEU A 182 4.61 -21.61 19.45
C LEU A 182 5.05 -20.29 18.79
N THR A 183 4.72 -20.07 17.51
CA THR A 183 5.04 -18.79 16.83
C THR A 183 4.26 -17.61 17.42
N LYS A 184 3.01 -17.84 17.83
CA LYS A 184 2.21 -16.81 18.51
C LYS A 184 2.79 -16.45 19.88
N VAL A 185 3.22 -17.44 20.66
CA VAL A 185 3.85 -17.21 21.96
C VAL A 185 5.15 -16.42 21.79
N HIS A 186 6.01 -16.80 20.83
CA HIS A 186 7.26 -16.09 20.57
C HIS A 186 7.04 -14.63 20.13
N ASN A 187 6.02 -14.35 19.32
CA ASN A 187 5.69 -12.99 18.91
C ASN A 187 5.14 -12.13 20.07
N VAL A 188 4.36 -12.73 20.98
CA VAL A 188 3.87 -12.04 22.18
C VAL A 188 5.03 -11.73 23.14
N GLU A 189 5.96 -12.68 23.31
CA GLU A 189 7.14 -12.50 24.16
C GLU A 189 8.09 -11.41 23.60
N MET A 190 8.33 -11.40 22.29
CA MET A 190 9.06 -10.33 21.60
C MET A 190 8.39 -8.95 21.76
N GLN A 191 7.06 -8.86 21.67
CA GLN A 191 6.34 -7.61 21.90
C GLN A 191 6.41 -7.15 23.37
N GLN A 192 6.35 -8.08 24.32
CA GLN A 192 6.47 -7.77 25.74
C GLN A 192 7.89 -7.27 26.08
N LEU A 193 8.93 -7.90 25.53
CA LEU A 193 10.32 -7.44 25.70
C LEU A 193 10.53 -6.05 25.10
N ALA A 194 10.03 -5.80 23.88
CA ALA A 194 10.12 -4.47 23.25
C ALA A 194 9.35 -3.40 24.04
N ALA A 195 8.19 -3.73 24.59
CA ALA A 195 7.41 -2.82 25.44
C ALA A 195 8.13 -2.52 26.76
N GLN A 196 8.74 -3.54 27.41
CA GLN A 196 9.53 -3.33 28.62
C GLN A 196 10.74 -2.43 28.36
N GLN A 197 11.46 -2.64 27.27
CA GLN A 197 12.62 -1.84 26.90
C GLN A 197 12.23 -0.38 26.62
N ALA A 198 11.15 -0.14 25.88
CA ALA A 198 10.62 1.20 25.65
C ALA A 198 10.17 1.91 26.95
N THR A 199 9.68 1.17 27.95
CA THR A 199 9.36 1.77 29.26
C THR A 199 10.60 2.10 30.07
N GLN A 200 11.66 1.30 29.99
CA GLN A 200 12.93 1.61 30.64
C GLN A 200 13.59 2.84 29.99
N ASP A 201 13.63 2.91 28.67
CA ASP A 201 14.18 4.06 27.94
C ASP A 201 13.44 5.36 28.28
N ARG A 202 12.10 5.30 28.41
CA ARG A 202 11.30 6.45 28.85
C ARG A 202 11.57 6.85 30.30
N LYS A 203 11.83 5.90 31.20
CA LYS A 203 12.19 6.18 32.60
C LYS A 203 13.59 6.80 32.68
N ILE A 204 14.56 6.23 31.96
CA ILE A 204 15.93 6.74 31.87
C ILE A 204 15.93 8.15 31.30
N GLY A 205 15.21 8.39 30.20
CA GLY A 205 15.10 9.72 29.59
C GLY A 205 14.46 10.78 30.52
N LYS A 206 13.45 10.40 31.31
CA LYS A 206 12.86 11.29 32.33
C LYS A 206 13.84 11.57 33.48
N GLY A 207 14.61 10.58 33.91
CA GLY A 207 15.63 10.73 34.94
C GLY A 207 16.74 11.70 34.52
N LEU A 208 17.30 11.50 33.32
CA LEU A 208 18.33 12.37 32.75
C LEU A 208 17.87 13.83 32.62
N LYS A 209 16.61 14.04 32.22
CA LYS A 209 16.04 15.39 32.11
C LYS A 209 15.89 16.07 33.47
N LEU A 210 15.48 15.32 34.49
CA LEU A 210 15.29 15.83 35.85
C LEU A 210 16.64 16.14 36.52
N GLU A 211 17.66 15.32 36.26
CA GLU A 211 19.05 15.54 36.72
C GLU A 211 19.68 16.80 36.09
N GLN A 212 19.50 17.00 34.77
CA GLN A 212 19.93 18.24 34.11
C GLN A 212 19.26 19.50 34.70
N GLU A 213 17.98 19.41 35.03
CA GLU A 213 17.23 20.53 35.61
C GLU A 213 17.68 20.84 37.04
N GLN A 214 17.99 19.82 37.84
CA GLN A 214 18.55 19.98 39.18
C GLN A 214 19.94 20.61 39.15
N GLN A 215 20.82 20.17 38.23
CA GLN A 215 22.15 20.75 38.09
C GLN A 215 22.07 22.23 37.70
N ALA A 216 21.24 22.57 36.72
CA ALA A 216 21.03 23.96 36.31
C ALA A 216 20.47 24.85 37.45
N ALA A 217 19.63 24.29 38.32
CA ALA A 217 19.12 25.01 39.50
C ALA A 217 20.21 25.23 40.57
N GLN A 218 21.08 24.25 40.79
CA GLN A 218 22.22 24.38 41.70
C GLN A 218 23.23 25.41 41.20
N ASP A 219 23.57 25.37 39.90
CA ASP A 219 24.50 26.33 39.29
C ASP A 219 23.98 27.77 39.38
N LYS A 220 22.67 27.97 39.17
CA LYS A 220 22.02 29.28 39.37
C LYS A 220 22.09 29.76 40.83
N ARG A 221 21.94 28.86 41.80
CA ARG A 221 22.07 29.19 43.23
C ARG A 221 23.51 29.52 43.60
N ALA A 222 24.48 28.77 43.09
CA ALA A 222 25.91 29.03 43.30
C ALA A 222 26.32 30.38 42.71
N ALA A 223 25.89 30.70 41.48
CA ALA A 223 26.16 31.98 40.84
C ALA A 223 25.59 33.17 41.63
N LYS A 224 24.38 33.03 42.18
CA LYS A 224 23.77 34.08 43.04
C LYS A 224 24.56 34.27 44.34
N ARG A 225 25.02 33.19 44.98
CA ARG A 225 25.85 33.26 46.20
C ARG A 225 27.19 33.94 45.93
N LEU A 226 27.87 33.57 44.84
CA LEU A 226 29.13 34.18 44.42
C LEU A 226 28.99 35.69 44.15
N LYS A 227 27.87 36.09 43.53
CA LYS A 227 27.59 37.51 43.27
C LYS A 227 27.37 38.28 44.58
N LEU A 228 26.62 37.70 45.51
CA LEU A 228 26.32 38.30 46.81
C LEU A 228 27.57 38.37 47.70
N GLU A 229 28.43 37.36 47.67
CA GLU A 229 29.71 37.37 48.38
C GLU A 229 30.67 38.45 47.85
N LYS A 230 30.76 38.60 46.52
CA LYS A 230 31.52 39.70 45.90
C LYS A 230 30.99 41.07 46.30
N GLU A 231 29.67 41.23 46.39
CA GLU A 231 29.04 42.48 46.83
C GLU A 231 29.30 42.77 48.32
N GLN A 232 29.25 41.74 49.18
CA GLN A 232 29.59 41.86 50.60
C GLN A 232 31.08 42.17 50.83
N GLN A 233 31.99 41.59 50.05
CA GLN A 233 33.41 41.91 50.10
C GLN A 233 33.68 43.35 49.65
N ALA A 234 33.00 43.83 48.60
CA ALA A 234 33.10 45.22 48.16
C ALA A 234 32.56 46.23 49.20
N ALA A 235 31.52 45.85 49.96
CA ALA A 235 30.98 46.67 51.04
C ALA A 235 31.87 46.72 52.29
N ARG A 236 32.63 45.65 52.58
CA ARG A 236 33.60 45.60 53.69
C ARG A 236 34.93 46.30 53.40
N ALA A 237 35.23 46.58 52.14
CA ALA A 237 36.44 47.26 51.70
C ALA A 237 36.27 48.78 51.51
N ARG A 238 35.12 49.34 51.92
CA ARG A 238 34.84 50.77 52.03
C ARG A 238 34.84 51.18 53.50
#